data_AF-A0A345WTV4-F1
#
_entry.id   AF-A0A345WTV4-F1
#
_cell.length_a   1.000
_cell.length_b   1.000
_cell.length_c   1.000
_cell.angle_alpha   90.00
_cell.angle_beta   90.00
_cell.angle_gamma   90.00
#
_symmetry.space_group_name_H-M   'P 1'
#
loop_
_entity.id
_entity.type
_entity.pdbx_description
1 polymer ?
#
loop_
_entity_poly.entity_id
_entity_poly.type
_entity_poly.pdbx_seq_one_letter_code
_entity_poly.pdbx_strand_id
1 'polypeptide(L)' 'MAAETVSYTYDAQGRLIRVVKSGSVNNGAAVQYTYDAAGNRVRVTATGSPNG' A
#
# COMPACT_ATOMS: atom_id res chain seq x y z
N MET A 1 -12.86 13.74 15.15
CA MET A 1 -12.50 12.30 15.08
C MET A 1 -11.51 12.14 13.95
N ALA A 2 -10.31 11.62 14.20
CA ALA A 2 -9.38 11.33 13.11
C ALA A 2 -9.93 10.14 12.32
N ALA A 3 -10.29 10.38 11.06
CA ALA A 3 -10.69 9.31 10.15
C ALA A 3 -9.44 8.87 9.37
N GLU A 4 -9.12 7.59 9.44
CA GLU A 4 -8.15 6.94 8.55
C GLU A 4 -8.94 5.98 7.63
N THR A 5 -8.74 6.14 6.33
CA THR A 5 -9.24 5.26 5.29
C THR A 5 -8.06 4.50 4.70
N VAL A 6 -8.14 3.17 4.74
CA VAL A 6 -7.13 2.28 4.15
C VAL A 6 -7.72 1.60 2.94
N SER A 7 -7.14 1.84 1.77
CA SER A 7 -7.52 1.24 0.50
C SER A 7 -6.54 0.13 0.12
N TYR A 8 -7.07 -1.02 -0.29
CA TYR A 8 -6.31 -2.17 -0.76
C TYR A 8 -6.56 -2.37 -2.25
N THR A 9 -5.50 -2.60 -3.01
CA THR A 9 -5.57 -2.92 -4.45
C THR A 9 -4.98 -4.28 -4.68
N TYR A 10 -5.71 -5.10 -5.43
CA TYR A 10 -5.32 -6.46 -5.77
C TYR A 10 -5.09 -6.58 -7.27
N ASP A 11 -4.23 -7.50 -7.68
CA ASP A 11 -4.11 -7.89 -9.08
C ASP A 11 -5.22 -8.88 -9.49
N ALA A 12 -5.22 -9.28 -10.77
CA ALA A 12 -6.17 -10.23 -11.33
C ALA A 12 -6.10 -11.63 -10.69
N GLN A 13 -5.03 -11.94 -9.96
CA GLN A 13 -4.83 -13.20 -9.24
C GLN A 13 -5.24 -13.08 -7.75
N GLY A 14 -5.76 -11.92 -7.33
CA GLY A 14 -6.18 -11.66 -5.95
C GLY A 14 -5.03 -11.36 -5.00
N ARG A 15 -3.83 -11.08 -5.49
CA ARG A 15 -2.67 -10.74 -4.65
C ARG A 15 -2.64 -9.24 -4.36
N LEU A 16 -2.30 -8.87 -3.13
CA LEU A 16 -2.24 -7.47 -2.72
C LEU A 16 -1.05 -6.76 -3.36
N ILE A 17 -1.30 -5.83 -4.28
CA ILE A 17 -0.27 -5.06 -4.97
C ILE A 17 -0.07 -3.66 -4.40
N ARG A 18 -1.07 -3.11 -3.69
CA ARG A 18 -0.97 -1.77 -3.12
C ARG A 18 -1.85 -1.59 -1.89
N VAL A 19 -1.33 -0.88 -0.91
CA VAL A 19 -2.04 -0.36 0.25
C VAL A 19 -1.88 1.15 0.23
N VAL A 20 -2.95 1.91 0.39
CA VAL A 20 -2.91 3.38 0.52
C VAL A 20 -3.69 3.77 1.76
N LYS A 21 -3.05 4.52 2.65
CA LYS A 21 -3.63 5.14 3.83
C LYS A 21 -3.85 6.62 3.52
N SER A 22 -5.08 7.05 3.77
CA SER A 22 -5.52 8.43 3.59
C SER A 22 -6.32 8.84 4.82
N GLY A 23 -6.21 10.08 5.26
CA GLY A 23 -6.81 10.50 6.52
C GLY A 23 -6.06 11.64 7.17
N SER A 24 -6.41 11.99 8.41
CA SER A 24 -5.70 13.06 9.13
C SER A 24 -4.29 12.62 9.57
N VAL A 25 -4.12 11.36 9.94
CA VAL A 25 -2.84 10.79 10.39
C VAL A 25 -2.33 9.84 9.30
N ASN A 26 -1.05 9.96 8.92
CA ASN A 26 -0.42 9.19 7.83
C ASN A 26 -1.01 9.43 6.44
N ASN A 27 -1.54 10.64 6.18
CA ASN A 27 -2.05 10.98 4.85
C ASN A 27 -0.99 10.77 3.78
N GLY A 28 -1.33 9.99 2.75
CA GLY A 28 -0.43 9.69 1.64
C GLY A 28 0.53 8.52 1.90
N ALA A 29 0.44 7.85 3.05
CA ALA A 29 1.23 6.65 3.27
C ALA A 29 0.72 5.49 2.42
N ALA A 30 1.56 5.00 1.51
CA ALA A 30 1.26 3.89 0.62
C ALA A 30 2.36 2.84 0.65
N VAL A 31 1.99 1.58 0.48
CA VAL A 31 2.92 0.46 0.29
C VAL A 31 2.56 -0.21 -1.02
N GLN A 32 3.55 -0.50 -1.85
CA GLN A 32 3.40 -1.20 -3.11
C GLN A 32 4.20 -2.50 -3.08
N TYR A 33 3.59 -3.56 -3.58
CA TYR A 33 4.17 -4.87 -3.70
C TYR A 33 4.27 -5.24 -5.17
N THR A 34 5.45 -5.69 -5.58
CA THR A 34 5.67 -6.23 -6.93
C THR A 34 5.91 -7.71 -6.81
N TYR A 35 5.23 -8.47 -7.67
CA TYR A 35 5.38 -9.90 -7.77
C TYR A 35 5.92 -10.28 -9.15
N ASP A 36 6.69 -11.35 -9.22
CA ASP A 36 7.03 -11.99 -10.49
C ASP A 36 5.84 -12.81 -11.03
N ALA A 37 6.02 -13.34 -12.25
CA ALA A 37 5.04 -14.20 -12.90
C ALA A 37 4.81 -15.54 -12.17
N ALA A 38 5.76 -15.96 -11.32
CA ALA A 38 5.69 -17.21 -10.57
C ALA A 38 4.93 -17.08 -9.25
N GLY A 39 4.64 -15.87 -8.77
CA GLY A 39 3.96 -15.67 -7.49
C GLY A 39 4.80 -15.00 -6.42
N ASN A 40 6.11 -14.84 -6.62
CA ASN A 40 7.02 -14.43 -5.57
C ASN A 40 7.06 -12.92 -5.44
N ARG A 41 7.04 -12.42 -4.20
CA ARG A 41 7.16 -10.99 -3.92
C ARG A 41 8.61 -10.56 -4.11
N VAL A 42 8.90 -9.89 -5.22
CA VAL A 42 10.25 -9.46 -5.59
C VAL A 42 10.60 -8.07 -5.06
N ARG A 43 9.59 -7.23 -4.75
CA ARG A 43 9.83 -5.87 -4.26
C ARG A 43 8.74 -5.39 -3.33
N VAL A 44 9.15 -4.59 -2.35
CA VAL A 44 8.28 -3.77 -1.51
C VAL A 44 8.75 -2.33 -1.61
N THR A 45 7.85 -1.42 -1.91
CA THR A 45 8.12 0.02 -1.89
C THR A 45 7.14 0.67 -0.93
N ALA A 46 7.62 1.10 0.23
CA ALA A 46 6.84 1.91 1.16
C ALA A 46 7.15 3.38 0.91
N THR A 47 6.09 4.15 0.74
CA THR A 47 6.08 5.60 0.56
C THR A 47 5.17 6.16 1.66
N GLY A 48 5.74 6.51 2.81
CA GLY A 48 5.02 7.16 3.89
C GLY A 48 5.45 8.61 3.98
N SER A 49 4.52 9.54 4.18
CA SER A 49 4.88 10.89 4.64
C SER A 49 5.73 10.71 5.91
N PRO A 50 7.01 11.11 5.88
CA PRO A 50 7.79 11.22 7.10
C PRO A 50 7.15 12.39 7.82
N ASN A 51 6.18 12.13 8.70
CA ASN A 51 5.81 13.17 9.64
C ASN A 51 7.00 13.28 10.60
N GLY A 52 7.93 14.18 10.23
CA GLY A 52 8.75 14.91 11.18
C GLY A 52 7.90 15.89 11.97
#